data_AF-A0A1W9HJZ4-F1
#
_entry.id   AF-A0A1W9HJZ4-F1
#
_cell.length_a   1.000
_cell.length_b   1.000
_cell.length_c   1.000
_cell.angle_alpha   90.00
_cell.angle_beta   90.00
_cell.angle_gamma   90.00
#
_symmetry.space_group_name_H-M   'P 1'
#
loop_
_entity.id
_entity.type
_entity.pdbx_description
1 polymer ?
#
loop_
_entity_poly.entity_id
_entity_poly.type
_entity_poly.pdbx_seq_one_letter_code
_entity_poly.pdbx_strand_id
1 'polypeptide(L)' 'MSPDEVRKIREKMEMTPEDFAYFLGLSGYGSVMNIENGVRRPNKFVIKVLRFLKSLPIAKAKKLIEEINKFDTK' A
#
# COMPACT_ATOMS: atom_id res chain seq x y z
N MET A 1 -3.83 12.32 2.11
CA MET A 1 -2.60 11.60 2.49
C MET A 1 -1.50 12.18 1.65
N SER A 2 -0.37 12.55 2.25
CA SER A 2 0.76 13.08 1.50
C SER A 2 1.52 11.95 0.79
N PRO A 3 2.29 12.24 -0.27
CA PRO A 3 3.15 11.24 -0.93
C PRO A 3 4.14 10.58 0.05
N ASP A 4 4.74 11.38 0.92
CA ASP A 4 5.66 10.92 1.98
C ASP A 4 4.97 9.99 3.00
N GLU A 5 3.70 10.26 3.35
CA GLU A 5 2.94 9.35 4.21
C GLU A 5 2.72 7.98 3.56
N VAL A 6 2.50 7.92 2.24
CA VAL A 6 2.34 6.64 1.53
C VAL A 6 3.64 5.85 1.59
N ARG A 7 4.77 6.50 1.29
CA ARG A 7 6.10 5.89 1.36
C ARG A 7 6.40 5.32 2.75
N LYS A 8 6.16 6.12 3.80
CA LYS A 8 6.35 5.69 5.20
C LYS A 8 5.49 4.49 5.57
N ILE A 9 4.26 4.40 5.07
CA ILE A 9 3.41 3.23 5.31
C ILE A 9 4.00 2.00 4.63
N ARG A 10 4.41 2.10 3.35
CA ARG A 10 5.05 1.00 2.62
C ARG A 10 6.31 0.50 3.33
N GLU A 11 7.21 1.41 3.69
CA GLU A 11 8.46 1.09 4.38
C GLU A 11 8.22 0.47 5.76
N LYS A 12 7.24 0.99 6.51
CA LYS A 12 6.86 0.42 7.82
C LYS A 12 6.36 -1.01 7.69
N MET A 13 5.70 -1.35 6.58
CA MET A 13 5.25 -2.72 6.28
C MET A 13 6.35 -3.59 5.68
N GLU A 14 7.57 -3.06 5.49
CA GLU A 14 8.72 -3.75 4.87
C GLU A 14 8.43 -4.26 3.45
N MET A 15 7.63 -3.50 2.68
CA MET A 15 7.25 -3.88 1.33
C MET A 15 8.12 -3.18 0.29
N THR A 16 8.51 -3.91 -0.75
CA THR A 16 9.02 -3.31 -1.97
C THR A 16 7.90 -2.52 -2.68
N PRO A 17 8.22 -1.56 -3.56
CA PRO A 17 7.20 -0.90 -4.37
C PRO A 17 6.39 -1.88 -5.23
N GLU A 18 7.00 -2.97 -5.69
CA GLU A 18 6.35 -4.05 -6.43
C GLU A 18 5.32 -4.79 -5.57
N ASP A 19 5.71 -5.24 -4.38
CA ASP A 19 4.80 -5.92 -3.45
C ASP A 19 3.64 -5.01 -3.04
N PHE A 20 3.95 -3.72 -2.87
CA PHE A 20 2.96 -2.72 -2.51
C PHE A 20 1.99 -2.43 -3.65
N ALA A 21 2.48 -2.41 -4.89
CA ALA A 21 1.65 -2.31 -6.07
C ALA A 21 0.73 -3.53 -6.18
N TYR A 22 1.28 -4.72 -5.98
CA TYR A 22 0.54 -5.98 -6.01
C TYR A 22 -0.59 -5.99 -4.97
N PHE A 23 -0.27 -5.73 -3.70
CA PHE A 23 -1.26 -5.66 -2.62
C PHE A 23 -2.39 -4.64 -2.88
N LEU A 24 -2.06 -3.48 -3.45
CA LEU A 24 -3.03 -2.43 -3.74
C LEU A 24 -3.78 -2.61 -5.07
N GLY A 25 -3.48 -3.66 -5.84
CA GLY A 25 -4.04 -3.87 -7.18
C GLY A 25 -3.65 -2.77 -8.18
N LEU A 26 -2.44 -2.23 -8.06
CA LEU A 26 -1.89 -1.22 -8.96
C LEU A 26 -1.11 -1.89 -10.10
N SER A 27 -0.93 -1.16 -11.20
CA SER A 27 -0.25 -1.66 -12.40
C SER A 27 1.26 -1.94 -12.26
N GLY A 28 1.83 -1.86 -11.05
CA GLY A 28 3.25 -2.11 -10.77
C GLY A 28 4.03 -0.92 -10.23
N TYR A 29 5.36 -1.07 -10.19
CA TYR A 29 6.34 -0.12 -9.63
C TYR A 29 6.09 1.34 -10.02
N GLY A 30 5.91 1.61 -11.32
CA GLY A 30 5.74 2.98 -11.82
C GLY A 30 4.50 3.68 -11.24
N SER A 31 3.42 2.95 -10.98
CA SER A 31 2.22 3.50 -10.34
C SER A 31 2.47 3.88 -8.88
N VAL A 32 3.24 3.08 -8.15
CA VAL A 32 3.65 3.39 -6.77
C VAL A 32 4.57 4.61 -6.73
N MET A 33 5.57 4.67 -7.60
CA MET A 33 6.48 5.82 -7.66
C MET A 33 5.78 7.12 -8.04
N ASN A 34 4.82 7.07 -8.97
CA ASN A 34 3.99 8.23 -9.30
C ASN A 34 3.21 8.74 -8.09
N ILE A 35 2.73 7.83 -7.22
CA ILE A 35 2.05 8.20 -5.99
C ILE A 35 3.03 8.79 -4.97
N GLU A 36 4.14 8.11 -4.69
CA GLU A 36 5.12 8.50 -3.67
C GLU A 36 5.91 9.77 -4.02
N ASN A 37 6.02 10.11 -5.30
CA ASN A 37 6.62 11.37 -5.76
C ASN A 37 5.57 12.48 -5.94
N GLY A 38 4.29 12.22 -5.67
CA GLY A 38 3.22 13.20 -5.74
C GLY A 38 2.73 13.54 -7.16
N VAL A 39 3.20 12.81 -8.18
CA VAL A 39 2.74 12.94 -9.58
C VAL A 39 1.28 12.52 -9.71
N ARG A 40 0.84 11.52 -8.93
CA ARG A 40 -0.55 11.06 -8.87
C ARG A 40 -1.04 10.96 -7.44
N ARG A 41 -2.35 11.18 -7.26
CA ARG A 41 -3.01 10.92 -5.98
C ARG A 41 -3.60 9.51 -5.98
N PRO A 42 -3.42 8.72 -4.90
CA PRO A 42 -4.13 7.46 -4.76
C PRO A 42 -5.64 7.71 -4.72
N ASN A 43 -6.41 6.74 -5.21
CA ASN A 43 -7.87 6.82 -5.16
C ASN A 43 -8.39 6.78 -3.70
N LYS A 44 -9.65 7.15 -3.49
CA LYS A 44 -10.26 7.24 -2.15
C LYS A 44 -10.25 5.90 -1.40
N PHE A 45 -10.37 4.78 -2.09
CA PHE A 45 -10.35 3.45 -1.47
C PHE A 45 -8.95 3.10 -0.96
N VAL A 46 -7.92 3.26 -1.78
CA VAL A 46 -6.52 3.08 -1.38
C VAL A 46 -6.19 3.94 -0.17
N ILE A 47 -6.62 5.22 -0.15
CA ILE A 47 -6.41 6.08 1.02
C ILE A 47 -7.08 5.51 2.29
N LYS A 48 -8.29 4.96 2.19
CA LYS A 48 -8.98 4.32 3.34
C LYS A 48 -8.20 3.10 3.83
N VAL A 49 -7.77 2.22 2.92
CA VAL A 49 -6.97 1.02 3.24
C VAL A 49 -5.67 1.41 3.94
N LEU A 50 -4.92 2.37 3.39
CA LEU A 50 -3.64 2.80 3.98
C LEU A 50 -3.82 3.44 5.37
N ARG A 51 -4.89 4.22 5.58
CA ARG A 51 -5.23 4.75 6.91
C ARG A 51 -5.59 3.64 7.89
N PHE A 52 -6.34 2.64 7.45
CA PHE A 52 -6.69 1.49 8.26
C PHE A 52 -5.43 0.70 8.67
N LEU A 53 -4.56 0.36 7.72
CA LEU A 53 -3.28 -0.30 8.00
C LEU A 53 -2.40 0.51 8.96
N LYS A 54 -2.34 1.84 8.78
CA LYS A 54 -1.59 2.75 9.69
C LYS A 54 -2.13 2.72 11.12
N SER A 55 -3.44 2.48 11.31
CA SER A 55 -4.08 2.42 12.63
C SER A 55 -3.84 1.12 13.38
N LEU A 56 -3.39 0.06 12.70
CA LEU A 56 -3.18 -1.25 13.30
C LEU A 56 -1.76 -1.39 13.88
N PRO A 57 -1.57 -2.26 14.90
CA PRO A 57 -0.27 -2.78 15.26
C PRO A 57 0.40 -3.45 14.05
N ILE A 58 1.72 -3.30 13.91
CA ILE A 58 2.45 -3.73 12.70
C ILE A 58 2.24 -5.21 12.37
N ALA A 59 2.27 -6.09 13.38
CA ALA A 59 2.05 -7.52 13.20
C ALA A 59 0.65 -7.84 12.65
N LYS A 60 -0.39 -7.08 13.08
CA LYS A 60 -1.76 -7.24 12.57
C LYS A 60 -1.90 -6.74 11.13
N ALA A 61 -1.25 -5.62 10.82
CA ALA A 61 -1.27 -5.07 9.46
C ALA A 61 -0.60 -6.02 8.46
N LYS A 62 0.58 -6.57 8.79
CA LYS A 62 1.27 -7.56 7.97
C LYS A 62 0.43 -8.83 7.78
N LYS A 63 -0.14 -9.37 8.86
CA LYS A 63 -1.04 -10.54 8.78
C LYS A 63 -2.25 -10.29 7.86
N LEU A 64 -2.85 -9.11 7.94
CA LEU A 64 -3.98 -8.75 7.09
C LEU A 64 -3.57 -8.69 5.61
N ILE A 65 -2.40 -8.11 5.30
CA ILE A 65 -1.87 -8.06 3.93
C ILE A 65 -1.72 -9.49 3.38
N GLU A 66 -1.12 -10.40 4.16
CA GLU A 66 -1.00 -11.82 3.80
C GLU A 66 -2.37 -12.49 3.58
N GLU A 67 -3.34 -12.23 4.45
CA GLU A 67 -4.69 -12.80 4.32
C GLU A 67 -5.41 -12.27 3.07
N ILE A 68 -5.32 -10.98 2.76
CA ILE A 68 -5.93 -10.38 1.57
C ILE A 68 -5.31 -10.96 0.30
N ASN A 69 -3.98 -11.07 0.24
CA ASN A 69 -3.27 -11.57 -0.93
C ASN A 69 -3.64 -13.03 -1.28
N LYS A 70 -4.17 -13.82 -0.33
CA LYS A 70 -4.66 -15.19 -0.60
C LYS A 70 -5.92 -15.21 -1.48
N PHE A 71 -6.66 -14.11 -1.53
CA PHE A 71 -7.87 -13.98 -2.34
C PHE A 71 -7.60 -13.39 -3.72
N ASP A 72 -6.33 -13.19 -4.08
CA ASP A 72 -6.02 -12.73 -5.42
C ASP A 72 -6.39 -13.82 -6.44
N THR A 73 -7.24 -13.46 -7.40
CA THR A 73 -7.66 -14.33 -8.47
C THR A 73 -6.54 -14.35 -9.51
N LYS A 74 -5.77 -15.44 -9.56
CA LYS A 74 -4.89 -15.72 -10.69
C LYS A 74 -5.64 -15.69 -12.02
#